data_AF-A0A661TUD1-F1
#
_entry.id   AF-A0A661TUD1-F1
#
_cell.length_a   1.000
_cell.length_b   1.000
_cell.length_c   1.000
_cell.angle_alpha   90.00
_cell.angle_beta   90.00
_cell.angle_gamma   90.00
#
_symmetry.space_group_name_H-M   'P 1'
#
loop_
_entity.id
_entity.type
_entity.pdbx_description
1 polymer ?
#
loop_
_entity_poly.entity_id
_entity_poly.type
_entity_poly.pdbx_seq_one_letter_code
_entity_poly.pdbx_strand_id
1 'polypeptide(L)'
;MNKATVKQLYKKISKKILHAQIFDDISLDKKLVRKYIEDPLFLKQLTSMVKNKDYSCRAVYFLCKGLLVDIDKQHNPANWLYRVFQFALSKSFPETVDLSVKDISPDCRKTFLLYLEFLRVVSNFQKASGDSTFHGKYPLNFLTPEEKSKLENPVEYKRFLKAFNDEYIYEMMKLSQ
;
A
#
# COMPACT_ATOMS: atom_id res chain seq x y z
N MET A 1 -9.19 12.30 -21.39
CA MET A 1 -9.02 11.34 -20.27
C MET A 1 -7.76 10.52 -20.54
N ASN A 2 -6.77 10.57 -19.66
CA ASN A 2 -5.46 10.01 -20.00
C ASN A 2 -5.43 8.49 -19.77
N LYS A 3 -5.94 7.72 -20.76
CA LYS A 3 -5.88 6.24 -20.78
C LYS A 3 -4.46 5.72 -20.48
N ALA A 4 -3.44 6.50 -20.84
CA ALA A 4 -2.04 6.18 -20.52
C ALA A 4 -1.76 6.16 -19.01
N THR A 5 -2.35 7.07 -18.24
CA THR A 5 -2.19 7.16 -16.79
C THR A 5 -2.81 5.96 -16.07
N VAL A 6 -4.02 5.54 -16.47
CA VAL A 6 -4.65 4.31 -15.94
C VAL A 6 -3.79 3.09 -16.26
N LYS A 7 -3.32 2.97 -17.51
CA LYS A 7 -2.43 1.88 -17.95
C LYS A 7 -1.12 1.88 -17.17
N GLN A 8 -0.57 3.04 -16.85
CA GLN A 8 0.65 3.17 -16.06
C GLN A 8 0.45 2.69 -14.63
N LEU A 9 -0.61 3.14 -13.95
CA LEU A 9 -0.92 2.70 -12.59
C LEU A 9 -1.23 1.21 -12.55
N TYR A 10 -2.03 0.70 -13.49
CA TYR A 10 -2.30 -0.73 -13.63
C TYR A 10 -1.00 -1.53 -13.74
N LYS A 11 -0.10 -1.15 -14.65
CA LYS A 11 1.22 -1.81 -14.79
C LYS A 11 2.03 -1.77 -13.51
N LYS A 12 2.04 -0.65 -12.77
CA LYS A 12 2.74 -0.52 -11.49
C LYS A 12 2.16 -1.48 -10.45
N ILE A 13 0.84 -1.56 -10.35
CA ILE A 13 0.14 -2.49 -9.44
C ILE A 13 0.44 -3.93 -9.84
N SER A 14 0.19 -4.32 -11.08
CA SER A 14 0.47 -5.69 -11.54
C SER A 14 1.92 -6.07 -11.30
N LYS A 15 2.87 -5.19 -11.63
CA LYS A 15 4.30 -5.47 -11.42
C LYS A 15 4.64 -5.65 -9.95
N LYS A 16 4.22 -4.72 -9.08
CA LYS A 16 4.61 -4.76 -7.67
C LYS A 16 3.84 -5.84 -6.92
N ILE A 17 2.51 -5.90 -7.09
CA ILE A 17 1.67 -6.85 -6.36
C ILE A 17 1.92 -8.27 -6.84
N LEU A 18 1.98 -8.57 -8.15
CA LEU A 18 2.14 -9.96 -8.66
C LEU A 18 3.58 -10.51 -8.59
N HIS A 19 4.58 -9.65 -8.40
CA HIS A 19 5.97 -10.07 -8.20
C HIS A 19 6.51 -9.74 -6.79
N ALA A 20 5.66 -9.30 -5.88
CA ALA A 20 6.09 -9.08 -4.50
C ALA A 20 6.46 -10.42 -3.87
N GLN A 21 7.64 -10.48 -3.25
CA GLN A 21 8.05 -11.57 -2.36
C GLN A 21 7.04 -11.83 -1.25
N ILE A 22 6.16 -10.84 -0.98
CA ILE A 22 5.07 -10.94 -0.02
C ILE A 22 4.27 -12.23 -0.18
N PHE A 23 4.00 -12.72 -1.39
CA PHE A 23 3.23 -13.97 -1.55
C PHE A 23 3.88 -15.17 -0.86
N ASP A 24 5.20 -15.22 -0.90
CA ASP A 24 5.96 -16.32 -0.31
C ASP A 24 6.02 -16.11 1.22
N ASP A 25 6.17 -14.87 1.68
CA ASP A 25 6.17 -14.51 3.11
C ASP A 25 4.79 -14.69 3.79
N ILE A 26 3.69 -14.51 3.05
CA ILE A 26 2.32 -14.55 3.57
C ILE A 26 1.49 -15.75 3.06
N SER A 27 2.13 -16.69 2.35
CA SER A 27 1.48 -17.91 1.80
C SER A 27 0.17 -17.62 1.06
N LEU A 28 0.20 -16.62 0.18
CA LEU A 28 -0.96 -16.13 -0.55
C LEU A 28 -1.02 -16.72 -1.97
N ASP A 29 -2.20 -17.18 -2.40
CA ASP A 29 -2.37 -17.75 -3.74
C ASP A 29 -2.20 -16.69 -4.83
N LYS A 30 -1.06 -16.76 -5.53
CA LYS A 30 -0.72 -15.90 -6.67
C LYS A 30 -1.78 -15.96 -7.78
N LYS A 31 -2.44 -17.11 -7.98
CA LYS A 31 -3.50 -17.26 -9.01
C LYS A 31 -4.74 -16.47 -8.63
N LEU A 32 -5.12 -16.50 -7.36
CA LEU A 32 -6.26 -15.75 -6.84
C LEU A 32 -6.05 -14.24 -7.03
N VAL A 33 -4.89 -13.71 -6.63
CA VAL A 33 -4.58 -12.28 -6.80
C VAL A 33 -4.49 -11.87 -8.27
N ARG A 34 -3.87 -12.71 -9.11
CA ARG A 34 -3.82 -12.46 -10.55
C ARG A 34 -5.21 -12.36 -11.15
N LYS A 35 -6.08 -13.33 -10.87
CA LYS A 35 -7.47 -13.35 -11.33
C LYS A 35 -8.20 -12.08 -10.92
N TYR A 36 -7.99 -11.61 -9.69
CA TYR A 36 -8.60 -10.37 -9.22
C TYR A 36 -8.11 -9.12 -9.96
N ILE A 37 -6.79 -8.98 -10.18
CA ILE A 37 -6.22 -7.81 -10.88
C ILE A 37 -6.60 -7.80 -12.38
N GLU A 38 -6.78 -8.98 -12.98
CA GLU A 38 -7.21 -9.14 -14.36
C GLU A 38 -8.73 -8.95 -14.54
N ASP A 39 -9.49 -8.86 -13.43
CA ASP A 39 -10.93 -8.68 -13.47
C ASP A 39 -11.33 -7.31 -14.07
N PRO A 40 -12.30 -7.26 -15.01
CA PRO A 40 -12.76 -6.00 -15.59
C PRO A 40 -13.30 -4.99 -14.57
N LEU A 41 -13.89 -5.45 -13.46
CA LEU A 41 -14.36 -4.60 -12.36
C LEU A 41 -13.20 -3.89 -11.67
N PHE A 42 -12.07 -4.57 -11.47
CA PHE A 42 -10.87 -3.96 -10.92
C PHE A 42 -10.40 -2.81 -11.82
N LEU A 43 -10.31 -3.04 -13.13
CA LEU A 43 -9.92 -2.00 -14.09
C LEU A 43 -10.92 -0.83 -14.11
N LYS A 44 -12.22 -1.11 -13.99
CA LYS A 44 -13.27 -0.09 -13.90
C LYS A 44 -13.11 0.77 -12.65
N GLN A 45 -12.88 0.16 -11.48
CA GLN A 45 -12.63 0.88 -10.23
C GLN A 45 -11.35 1.71 -10.29
N LEU A 46 -10.27 1.15 -10.82
CA LEU A 46 -9.00 1.85 -11.03
C LEU A 46 -9.16 3.06 -11.96
N THR A 47 -9.94 2.91 -13.03
CA THR A 47 -10.24 4.01 -13.95
C THR A 47 -10.99 5.14 -13.25
N SER A 48 -11.97 4.80 -12.40
CA SER A 48 -12.71 5.78 -11.59
C SER A 48 -11.79 6.52 -10.62
N MET A 49 -10.93 5.78 -9.90
CA MET A 49 -9.93 6.32 -8.98
C MET A 49 -9.04 7.38 -9.64
N VAL A 50 -8.46 7.05 -10.80
CA VAL A 50 -7.59 7.98 -11.55
C VAL A 50 -8.37 9.16 -12.12
N LYS A 51 -9.59 8.94 -12.62
CA LYS A 51 -10.44 10.02 -13.16
C LYS A 51 -10.78 11.05 -12.09
N ASN A 52 -11.10 10.58 -10.89
CA ASN A 52 -11.49 11.44 -9.77
C ASN A 52 -10.28 11.96 -8.98
N LYS A 53 -9.06 11.50 -9.30
CA LYS A 53 -7.83 11.75 -8.53
C LYS A 53 -7.98 11.41 -7.04
N ASP A 54 -8.79 10.40 -6.73
CA ASP A 54 -9.02 9.98 -5.35
C ASP A 54 -8.06 8.85 -5.00
N TYR A 55 -6.92 9.20 -4.42
CA TYR A 55 -5.90 8.24 -3.97
C TYR A 55 -5.91 8.06 -2.45
N SER A 56 -7.04 8.34 -1.81
CA SER A 56 -7.23 8.21 -0.36
C SER A 56 -7.09 6.75 0.11
N CYS A 57 -6.79 6.56 1.39
CA CYS A 57 -6.74 5.23 2.02
C CYS A 57 -8.06 4.46 1.82
N ARG A 58 -9.19 5.18 1.82
CA ARG A 58 -10.53 4.62 1.58
C ARG A 58 -10.72 4.18 0.12
N ALA A 59 -10.29 4.97 -0.85
CA ALA A 59 -10.36 4.59 -2.26
C ALA A 59 -9.50 3.35 -2.56
N VAL A 60 -8.30 3.28 -1.98
CA VAL A 60 -7.43 2.09 -2.08
C VAL A 60 -8.11 0.87 -1.45
N TYR A 61 -8.72 1.03 -0.28
CA TYR A 61 -9.44 -0.07 0.36
C TYR A 61 -10.56 -0.61 -0.51
N PHE A 62 -11.38 0.27 -1.10
CA PHE A 62 -12.43 -0.17 -2.02
C PHE A 62 -11.91 -0.83 -3.29
N LEU A 63 -10.75 -0.40 -3.80
CA LEU A 63 -10.10 -0.99 -4.97
C LEU A 63 -9.69 -2.45 -4.74
N CYS A 64 -9.32 -2.83 -3.52
CA CYS A 64 -8.89 -4.20 -3.21
C CYS A 64 -9.87 -4.97 -2.31
N LYS A 65 -10.98 -4.36 -1.86
CA LYS A 65 -11.89 -4.95 -0.86
C LYS A 65 -12.36 -6.36 -1.23
N GLY A 66 -12.71 -6.59 -2.50
CA GLY A 66 -13.17 -7.91 -2.95
C GLY A 66 -12.13 -9.00 -2.69
N LEU A 67 -10.86 -8.70 -3.01
CA LEU A 67 -9.74 -9.60 -2.75
C LEU A 67 -9.52 -9.82 -1.25
N LEU A 68 -9.63 -8.77 -0.43
CA LEU A 68 -9.44 -8.88 1.02
C LEU A 68 -10.50 -9.80 1.65
N VAL A 69 -11.78 -9.64 1.26
CA VAL A 69 -12.89 -10.50 1.71
C VAL A 69 -12.72 -11.94 1.22
N ASP A 70 -12.13 -12.13 0.04
CA ASP A 70 -11.87 -13.48 -0.47
C ASP A 70 -10.83 -14.23 0.36
N ILE A 71 -9.82 -13.51 0.88
CA ILE A 71 -8.74 -14.04 1.72
C ILE A 71 -9.21 -14.24 3.15
N ASP A 72 -9.83 -13.23 3.76
CA ASP A 72 -10.34 -13.27 5.13
C ASP A 72 -11.87 -13.34 5.12
N LYS A 73 -12.42 -14.55 5.32
CA LYS A 73 -13.88 -14.74 5.34
C LYS A 73 -14.57 -14.06 6.54
N GLN A 74 -13.81 -13.69 7.57
CA GLN A 74 -14.29 -12.93 8.72
C GLN A 74 -14.07 -11.43 8.56
N HIS A 75 -13.73 -10.98 7.34
CA HIS A 75 -13.47 -9.58 7.05
C HIS A 75 -14.61 -8.68 7.52
N ASN A 76 -14.33 -7.85 8.52
CA ASN A 76 -15.25 -6.85 9.02
C ASN A 76 -14.83 -5.46 8.51
N PRO A 77 -15.66 -4.78 7.70
CA PRO A 77 -15.34 -3.44 7.20
C PRO A 77 -15.36 -2.36 8.29
N ALA A 78 -16.03 -2.58 9.42
CA ALA A 78 -16.11 -1.61 10.51
C ALA A 78 -14.72 -1.39 11.13
N ASN A 79 -14.29 -0.13 11.19
CA ASN A 79 -12.97 0.28 11.71
C ASN A 79 -11.78 -0.45 11.08
N TRP A 80 -11.93 -1.05 9.89
CA TRP A 80 -10.89 -1.87 9.29
C TRP A 80 -9.61 -1.08 8.98
N LEU A 81 -9.75 0.13 8.41
CA LEU A 81 -8.61 1.01 8.15
C LEU A 81 -7.88 1.44 9.44
N TYR A 82 -8.62 1.63 10.54
CA TYR A 82 -8.03 1.90 11.85
C TYR A 82 -7.24 0.69 12.37
N ARG A 83 -7.75 -0.54 12.16
CA ARG A 83 -7.00 -1.76 12.52
C ARG A 83 -5.73 -1.92 11.67
N VAL A 84 -5.78 -1.59 10.38
CA VAL A 84 -4.57 -1.54 9.55
C VAL A 84 -3.59 -0.49 10.06
N PHE A 85 -4.07 0.69 10.44
CA PHE A 85 -3.22 1.73 11.03
C PHE A 85 -2.53 1.21 12.29
N GLN A 86 -3.26 0.61 13.22
CA GLN A 86 -2.70 0.02 14.44
C GLN A 86 -1.71 -1.11 14.13
N PHE A 87 -2.00 -1.93 13.11
CA PHE A 87 -1.06 -2.95 12.64
C PHE A 87 0.23 -2.35 12.06
N ALA A 88 0.15 -1.29 11.24
CA ALA A 88 1.34 -0.61 10.72
C ALA A 88 2.12 0.06 11.86
N LEU A 89 1.43 0.71 12.79
CA LEU A 89 2.03 1.33 13.98
C LEU A 89 2.82 0.31 14.82
N SER A 90 2.27 -0.90 14.99
CA SER A 90 2.93 -1.99 15.74
C SER A 90 4.28 -2.43 15.17
N LYS A 91 4.55 -2.13 13.90
CA LYS A 91 5.82 -2.47 13.25
C LYS A 91 6.97 -1.61 13.75
N SER A 92 6.68 -0.35 14.06
CA SER A 92 7.69 0.64 14.48
C SER A 92 7.66 0.92 15.97
N PHE A 93 6.48 0.78 16.59
CA PHE A 93 6.25 1.06 17.99
C PHE A 93 5.51 -0.13 18.63
N PRO A 94 6.19 -1.27 18.80
CA PRO A 94 5.57 -2.50 19.32
C PRO A 94 4.98 -2.33 20.74
N GLU A 95 5.51 -1.40 21.52
CA GLU A 95 5.06 -1.12 22.89
C GLU A 95 3.76 -0.28 22.96
N THR A 96 3.36 0.39 21.87
CA THR A 96 2.20 1.30 21.85
C THR A 96 0.93 0.67 21.26
N VAL A 97 0.94 -0.66 21.07
CA VAL A 97 -0.05 -1.37 20.26
C VAL A 97 -1.34 -1.58 21.04
N ASP A 98 -2.46 -1.14 20.47
CA ASP A 98 -3.81 -1.42 20.93
C ASP A 98 -4.05 -2.95 21.04
N LEU A 99 -4.69 -3.40 22.13
CA LEU A 99 -5.03 -4.81 22.38
C LEU A 99 -5.74 -5.47 21.18
N SER A 100 -6.47 -4.70 20.38
CA SER A 100 -7.19 -5.16 19.17
C SER A 100 -6.31 -5.71 18.04
N VAL A 101 -4.99 -5.55 18.11
CA VAL A 101 -4.02 -6.12 17.15
C VAL A 101 -3.34 -7.40 17.67
N LYS A 102 -3.40 -7.68 18.98
CA LYS A 102 -2.72 -8.86 19.56
C LYS A 102 -3.37 -10.18 19.12
N ASP A 103 -4.69 -10.15 18.86
CA ASP A 103 -5.48 -11.31 18.46
C ASP A 103 -6.03 -11.20 17.03
N ILE A 104 -5.18 -10.86 16.05
CA ILE A 104 -5.55 -10.89 14.63
C ILE A 104 -5.35 -12.30 14.05
N SER A 105 -6.36 -12.81 13.34
CA SER A 105 -6.23 -14.09 12.64
C SER A 105 -5.11 -14.03 11.58
N PRO A 106 -4.48 -15.17 11.25
CA PRO A 106 -3.47 -15.21 10.19
C PRO A 106 -3.96 -14.61 8.88
N ASP A 107 -5.20 -14.90 8.46
CA ASP A 107 -5.75 -14.36 7.22
C ASP A 107 -6.04 -12.86 7.30
N CYS A 108 -6.50 -12.36 8.45
CA CYS A 108 -6.64 -10.91 8.68
C CYS A 108 -5.28 -10.21 8.56
N ARG A 109 -4.21 -10.80 9.12
CA ARG A 109 -2.85 -10.28 8.98
C ARG A 109 -2.38 -10.25 7.52
N LYS A 110 -2.71 -11.27 6.72
CA LYS A 110 -2.41 -11.29 5.27
C LYS A 110 -3.10 -10.15 4.54
N THR A 111 -4.37 -9.88 4.85
CA THR A 111 -5.13 -8.79 4.20
C THR A 111 -4.57 -7.41 4.55
N PHE A 112 -4.11 -7.19 5.79
CA PHE A 112 -3.45 -5.94 6.18
C PHE A 112 -2.16 -5.71 5.37
N LEU A 113 -1.29 -6.71 5.31
CA LEU A 113 -0.03 -6.63 4.56
C LEU A 113 -0.27 -6.39 3.07
N LEU A 114 -1.21 -7.11 2.48
CA LEU A 114 -1.58 -6.94 1.06
C LEU A 114 -2.10 -5.52 0.79
N TYR A 115 -2.99 -5.02 1.64
CA TYR A 115 -3.50 -3.66 1.50
C TYR A 115 -2.40 -2.60 1.60
N LEU A 116 -1.46 -2.75 2.54
CA LEU A 116 -0.34 -1.82 2.66
C LEU A 116 0.52 -1.79 1.39
N GLU A 117 0.71 -2.92 0.70
CA GLU A 117 1.37 -2.94 -0.61
C GLU A 117 0.56 -2.24 -1.71
N PHE A 118 -0.78 -2.40 -1.74
CA PHE A 118 -1.63 -1.62 -2.64
C PHE A 118 -1.51 -0.10 -2.34
N LEU A 119 -1.58 0.28 -1.07
CA LEU A 119 -1.48 1.66 -0.62
C LEU A 119 -0.12 2.26 -0.98
N ARG A 120 0.97 1.50 -0.84
CA ARG A 120 2.32 1.88 -1.26
C ARG A 120 2.39 2.22 -2.74
N VAL A 121 1.88 1.34 -3.59
CA VAL A 121 1.93 1.54 -5.05
C VAL A 121 1.12 2.77 -5.45
N VAL A 122 -0.11 2.88 -4.93
CA VAL A 122 -1.01 4.00 -5.24
C VAL A 122 -0.44 5.32 -4.70
N SER A 123 0.14 5.31 -3.50
CA SER A 123 0.75 6.52 -2.93
C SER A 123 1.99 6.97 -3.69
N ASN A 124 2.86 6.05 -4.09
CA ASN A 124 4.01 6.39 -4.94
C ASN A 124 3.58 6.90 -6.32
N PHE A 125 2.45 6.42 -6.83
CA PHE A 125 1.85 6.99 -8.04
C PHE A 125 1.30 8.40 -7.78
N GLN A 126 0.61 8.61 -6.66
CA GLN A 126 0.05 9.91 -6.26
C GLN A 126 1.11 11.01 -6.19
N LYS A 127 2.29 10.71 -5.60
CA LYS A 127 3.43 11.65 -5.50
C LYS A 127 3.86 12.25 -6.85
N ALA A 128 3.67 11.50 -7.93
CA ALA A 128 4.01 11.93 -9.29
C ALA A 128 2.79 12.41 -10.12
N SER A 129 1.58 12.38 -9.54
CA SER A 129 0.34 12.67 -10.26
C SER A 129 -0.03 14.16 -10.33
N GLY A 130 0.63 15.00 -9.51
CA GLY A 130 0.35 16.43 -9.41
C GLY A 130 -1.09 16.73 -8.97
N ASP A 131 -1.65 15.89 -8.10
CA ASP A 131 -2.94 16.20 -7.48
C ASP A 131 -2.82 17.38 -6.50
N SER A 132 -3.97 17.96 -6.11
CA SER A 132 -4.01 19.14 -5.26
C SER A 132 -3.90 18.83 -3.76
N THR A 133 -3.80 17.55 -3.38
CA THR A 133 -3.70 17.14 -1.97
C THR A 133 -2.33 17.49 -1.42
N PHE A 134 -2.21 17.58 -0.08
CA PHE A 134 -0.91 17.83 0.57
C PHE A 134 0.17 16.85 0.11
N HIS A 135 -0.17 15.55 0.02
CA HIS A 135 0.75 14.49 -0.41
C HIS A 135 1.15 14.57 -1.89
N GLY A 136 0.28 15.09 -2.75
CA GLY A 136 0.59 15.30 -4.16
C GLY A 136 1.40 16.57 -4.41
N LYS A 137 1.15 17.63 -3.63
CA LYS A 137 1.87 18.91 -3.73
C LYS A 137 3.25 18.87 -3.06
N TYR A 138 3.35 18.20 -1.92
CA TYR A 138 4.55 18.13 -1.09
C TYR A 138 4.93 16.67 -0.80
N PRO A 139 5.24 15.88 -1.84
CA PRO A 139 5.57 14.47 -1.66
C PRO A 139 6.87 14.32 -0.86
N LEU A 140 6.85 13.44 0.14
CA LEU A 140 8.08 12.98 0.80
C LEU A 140 8.90 12.16 -0.21
N ASN A 141 9.90 12.78 -0.80
CA ASN A 141 10.84 12.16 -1.73
C ASN A 141 12.16 11.86 -1.02
N PHE A 142 12.69 10.68 -1.29
CA PHE A 142 14.02 10.28 -0.84
C PHE A 142 15.09 10.77 -1.81
N LEU A 143 16.32 10.83 -1.31
CA LEU A 143 17.49 11.23 -2.09
C LEU A 143 17.58 10.50 -3.44
N THR A 144 17.96 11.23 -4.48
CA THR A 144 18.24 10.69 -5.82
C THR A 144 19.52 9.84 -5.80
N PRO A 145 19.77 9.01 -6.83
CA PRO A 145 21.03 8.27 -6.93
C PRO A 145 22.28 9.16 -6.84
N GLU A 146 22.22 10.36 -7.43
CA GLU A 146 23.30 11.35 -7.44
C GLU A 146 23.52 12.00 -6.08
N GLU A 147 22.45 12.19 -5.29
CA GLU A 147 22.56 12.68 -3.92
C GLU A 147 23.11 11.58 -2.99
N LYS A 148 22.67 10.32 -3.18
CA LYS A 148 23.15 9.18 -2.39
C LYS A 148 24.65 8.93 -2.58
N SER A 149 25.20 9.16 -3.77
CA SER A 149 26.64 8.96 -4.04
C SER A 149 27.53 9.99 -3.35
N LYS A 150 26.96 11.12 -2.92
CA LYS A 150 27.66 12.19 -2.22
C LYS A 150 27.58 12.08 -0.69
N LEU A 151 26.87 11.07 -0.16
CA LEU A 151 26.77 10.87 1.28
C LEU A 151 28.10 10.41 1.85
N GLU A 152 28.50 11.01 2.98
CA GLU A 152 29.66 10.56 3.75
C GLU A 152 29.50 9.11 4.23
N ASN A 153 28.27 8.73 4.59
CA ASN A 153 27.93 7.36 4.98
C ASN A 153 26.66 6.85 4.27
N PRO A 154 26.79 6.23 3.08
CA PRO A 154 25.67 5.65 2.35
C PRO A 154 25.02 4.44 3.06
N VAL A 155 25.71 3.81 4.03
CA VAL A 155 25.22 2.60 4.71
C VAL A 155 24.09 2.94 5.67
N GLU A 156 24.25 3.98 6.48
CA GLU A 156 23.20 4.41 7.43
C GLU A 156 21.93 4.86 6.70
N TYR A 157 22.08 5.61 5.61
CA TYR A 157 20.93 6.00 4.81
C TYR A 157 20.21 4.79 4.18
N LYS A 158 20.96 3.77 3.73
CA LYS A 158 20.35 2.51 3.24
C LYS A 158 19.61 1.77 4.36
N ARG A 159 20.15 1.73 5.58
CA ARG A 159 19.49 1.13 6.75
C ARG A 159 18.19 1.85 7.09
N PHE A 160 18.22 3.19 7.12
CA PHE A 160 17.03 4.01 7.31
C PHE A 160 15.97 3.72 6.24
N LEU A 161 16.33 3.73 4.95
CA LEU A 161 15.39 3.42 3.88
C LEU A 161 14.81 2.01 4.00
N LYS A 162 15.62 1.04 4.44
CA LYS A 162 15.15 -0.33 4.66
C LYS A 162 14.11 -0.35 5.78
N ALA A 163 14.42 0.18 6.96
CA ALA A 163 13.48 0.24 8.08
C ALA A 163 12.18 0.99 7.69
N PHE A 164 12.33 2.15 7.05
CA PHE A 164 11.20 2.96 6.60
C PHE A 164 10.25 2.21 5.66
N ASN A 165 10.78 1.39 4.76
CA ASN A 165 9.98 0.59 3.83
C ASN A 165 9.46 -0.71 4.47
N ASP A 166 10.25 -1.41 5.27
CA ASP A 166 9.84 -2.70 5.84
C ASP A 166 8.79 -2.53 6.94
N GLU A 167 8.80 -1.38 7.63
CA GLU A 167 7.86 -1.04 8.69
C GLU A 167 6.66 -0.21 8.21
N TYR A 168 6.55 0.03 6.90
CA TYR A 168 5.41 0.73 6.30
C TYR A 168 5.17 2.16 6.85
N ILE A 169 6.25 2.89 7.16
CA ILE A 169 6.17 4.22 7.81
C ILE A 169 5.33 5.20 6.98
N TYR A 170 5.56 5.29 5.67
CA TYR A 170 4.81 6.21 4.82
C TYR A 170 3.31 5.85 4.77
N GLU A 171 3.01 4.56 4.66
CA GLU A 171 1.64 4.08 4.63
C GLU A 171 0.93 4.35 5.97
N MET A 172 1.62 4.14 7.10
CA MET A 172 1.14 4.51 8.44
C MET A 172 0.85 6.01 8.55
N MET A 173 1.79 6.88 8.12
CA MET A 173 1.62 8.34 8.11
C MET A 173 0.41 8.79 7.27
N LYS A 174 0.09 8.04 6.21
CA LYS A 174 -1.06 8.34 5.35
C LYS A 174 -2.37 7.84 5.97
N LEU A 175 -2.33 6.76 6.74
CA LEU A 175 -3.49 6.20 7.44
C LEU A 175 -3.88 6.99 8.71
N SER A 176 -2.95 7.76 9.30
CA SER A 176 -3.20 8.57 10.49
C SER A 176 -3.92 9.90 10.21
N GLN A 177 -4.41 10.11 8.98
CA GLN A 177 -5.06 11.34 8.51
C GLN A 177 -6.53 11.09 8.21
#